data_AF-A0AB38FQR7-F1
#
_entry.id   AF-A0AB38FQR7-F1
#
_cell.length_a   1.000
_cell.length_b   1.000
_cell.length_c   1.000
_cell.angle_alpha   90.00
_cell.angle_beta   90.00
_cell.angle_gamma   90.00
#
_symmetry.space_group_name_H-M   'P 1'
#
loop_
_entity.id
_entity.type
_entity.pdbx_description
1 polymer ?
#
loop_
_entity_poly.entity_id
_entity_poly.type
_entity_poly.pdbx_seq_one_letter_code
_entity_poly.pdbx_strand_id
1 'polypeptide(L)'
;MAALSKKWLTGLVTGALMVVSAGTLAAEQKTLHVYNWSDYIAPDTVANFEKETGIKVVYDVFDSNEVLEGKLMAGSTGFDLVVPSASFLERQLTAGVFQPLDKSKLPNWKNLDPELLKLIARHDPDNKYAMPYMWATTGIGYNVDKVKAVLGKDAPVNSWDLILKPENLEKLKSCGVSFLDAPEEVFATVLNYLGKDPNSTKADDYTGPATDLLLKLRPNIRYFHSSQYINDLANGDICVAIGWAGDVWQAANRAKEAKNGVNISYSIPKEGALAFFDVFAMPADAKNKDEAYQFLNYLLRPDVIAHISDHVFYANVNKAATPLVSEAVRDNPGIYPPADVRAKLFTLKVQDPKIDRVRTRAWTKVKSGK
;
A
#
# COMPACT_ATOMS: atom_id res chain seq x y z
N MET A 1 9.70 -44.43 -100.79
CA MET A 1 10.98 -44.46 -100.05
C MET A 1 10.92 -43.41 -98.94
N ALA A 2 11.29 -43.81 -97.72
CA ALA A 2 11.68 -43.05 -96.50
C ALA A 2 11.07 -41.63 -96.26
N ALA A 3 10.28 -41.34 -95.22
CA ALA A 3 10.47 -41.43 -93.76
C ALA A 3 11.01 -40.14 -93.09
N LEU A 4 10.16 -39.55 -92.22
CA LEU A 4 10.42 -38.76 -90.99
C LEU A 4 11.09 -37.35 -91.14
N SER A 5 10.80 -36.30 -90.35
CA SER A 5 10.30 -36.24 -88.96
C SER A 5 9.69 -34.88 -88.54
N LYS A 6 8.66 -34.99 -87.68
CA LYS A 6 8.31 -34.25 -86.44
C LYS A 6 7.97 -32.74 -86.39
N LYS A 7 6.81 -32.54 -85.73
CA LYS A 7 6.03 -31.32 -85.44
C LYS A 7 6.57 -30.53 -84.23
N TRP A 8 6.27 -29.23 -84.22
CA TRP A 8 6.23 -28.37 -83.03
C TRP A 8 4.81 -27.77 -82.89
N LEU A 9 4.24 -27.82 -81.69
CA LEU A 9 3.01 -27.12 -81.31
C LEU A 9 3.26 -26.45 -79.96
N THR A 10 3.08 -25.14 -79.91
CA THR A 10 3.04 -24.30 -78.70
C THR A 10 1.64 -24.35 -78.07
N GLY A 11 1.55 -24.63 -76.77
CA GLY A 11 0.31 -24.64 -76.00
C GLY A 11 0.53 -24.25 -74.54
N LEU A 12 -0.35 -23.38 -74.03
CA LEU A 12 -0.45 -22.82 -72.68
C LEU A 12 -0.44 -23.87 -71.55
N VAL A 13 0.19 -23.53 -70.40
CA VAL A 13 -0.16 -24.10 -69.09
C VAL A 13 -0.19 -23.00 -68.03
N THR A 14 -1.38 -22.81 -67.48
CA THR A 14 -1.76 -21.98 -66.33
C THR A 14 -1.27 -22.66 -65.03
N GLY A 15 -0.47 -21.96 -64.21
CA GLY A 15 -0.01 -22.45 -62.91
C GLY A 15 -0.48 -21.54 -61.78
N ALA A 16 -1.49 -21.97 -61.02
CA ALA A 16 -1.95 -21.32 -59.80
C ALA A 16 -0.99 -21.64 -58.64
N LEU A 17 -0.28 -20.63 -58.14
CA LEU A 17 0.44 -20.68 -56.87
C LEU A 17 -0.49 -20.14 -55.77
N MET A 18 -1.16 -21.04 -55.05
CA MET A 18 -1.73 -20.70 -53.74
C MET A 18 -0.57 -20.50 -52.76
N VAL A 19 -0.25 -19.23 -52.48
CA VAL A 19 0.53 -18.88 -51.30
C VAL A 19 -0.38 -19.06 -50.10
N VAL A 20 -0.23 -20.17 -49.38
CA VAL A 20 -0.76 -20.30 -48.02
C VAL A 20 0.07 -19.37 -47.15
N SER A 21 -0.38 -18.12 -47.03
CA SER A 21 0.07 -17.23 -45.96
C SER A 21 -0.40 -17.85 -44.65
N ALA A 22 0.47 -18.64 -44.02
CA ALA A 22 0.35 -18.95 -42.61
C ALA A 22 0.55 -17.64 -41.85
N GLY A 23 -0.53 -16.85 -41.75
CA GLY A 23 -0.62 -15.79 -40.78
C GLY A 23 -0.53 -16.46 -39.42
N THR A 24 0.66 -16.45 -38.83
CA THR A 24 0.78 -16.47 -37.38
C THR A 24 -0.05 -15.29 -36.91
N LEU A 25 -1.28 -15.56 -36.48
CA LEU A 25 -2.01 -14.68 -35.56
C LEU A 25 -1.03 -14.42 -34.43
N ALA A 26 -0.36 -13.27 -34.46
CA ALA A 26 0.36 -12.79 -33.30
C ALA A 26 -0.72 -12.67 -32.23
N ALA A 27 -0.75 -13.63 -31.30
CA ALA A 27 -1.62 -13.56 -30.16
C ALA A 27 -1.38 -12.19 -29.53
N GLU A 28 -2.44 -11.40 -29.40
CA GLU A 28 -2.36 -10.08 -28.79
C GLU A 28 -1.63 -10.22 -27.45
N GLN A 29 -0.53 -9.48 -27.29
CA GLN A 29 0.31 -9.60 -26.10
C GLN A 29 -0.55 -9.24 -24.89
N LYS A 30 -0.83 -10.23 -24.04
CA LYS A 30 -1.63 -10.03 -22.84
C LYS A 30 -0.93 -9.03 -21.94
N THR A 31 -1.65 -8.00 -21.51
CA THR A 31 -1.14 -6.96 -20.61
C THR A 31 -1.97 -6.90 -19.34
N LEU A 32 -1.36 -6.48 -18.24
CA LEU A 32 -2.02 -6.17 -16.99
C LEU A 32 -1.51 -4.82 -16.47
N HIS A 33 -2.41 -3.90 -16.14
CA HIS A 33 -2.06 -2.60 -15.57
C HIS A 33 -2.38 -2.60 -14.07
N VAL A 34 -1.36 -2.43 -13.24
CA VAL A 34 -1.47 -2.43 -11.77
C VAL A 34 -1.04 -1.07 -11.23
N TYR A 35 -1.82 -0.52 -10.30
CA TYR A 35 -1.47 0.68 -9.54
C TYR A 35 -1.45 0.35 -8.05
N ASN A 36 -0.26 0.30 -7.44
CA ASN A 36 -0.07 -0.06 -6.02
C ASN A 36 0.70 1.03 -5.26
N TRP A 37 0.85 0.86 -3.96
CA TRP A 37 1.75 1.68 -3.16
C TRP A 37 3.21 1.49 -3.59
N SER A 38 4.01 2.56 -3.48
CA SER A 38 5.47 2.47 -3.60
C SER A 38 6.07 1.59 -2.51
N ASP A 39 7.21 0.95 -2.78
CA ASP A 39 7.93 0.11 -1.81
C ASP A 39 7.08 -1.04 -1.20
N TYR A 40 6.10 -1.54 -1.96
CA TYR A 40 5.06 -2.46 -1.45
C TYR A 40 4.93 -3.78 -2.22
N ILE A 41 5.99 -4.20 -2.90
CA ILE A 41 6.10 -5.51 -3.56
C ILE A 41 7.55 -5.99 -3.54
N ALA A 42 7.80 -7.30 -3.52
CA ALA A 42 9.17 -7.81 -3.64
C ALA A 42 9.72 -7.57 -5.07
N PRO A 43 11.03 -7.28 -5.23
CA PRO A 43 11.61 -6.80 -6.48
C PRO A 43 11.39 -7.69 -7.71
N ASP A 44 11.27 -9.00 -7.49
CA ASP A 44 11.16 -10.03 -8.51
C ASP A 44 9.73 -10.59 -8.64
N THR A 45 8.76 -10.15 -7.83
CA THR A 45 7.38 -10.67 -7.84
C THR A 45 6.75 -10.55 -9.22
N VAL A 46 6.85 -9.36 -9.82
CA VAL A 46 6.30 -9.08 -11.14
C VAL A 46 7.02 -9.90 -12.20
N ALA A 47 8.35 -9.91 -12.20
CA ALA A 47 9.14 -10.67 -13.18
C ALA A 47 8.85 -12.18 -13.12
N ASN A 48 8.68 -12.74 -11.92
CA ASN A 48 8.32 -14.13 -11.72
C ASN A 48 6.91 -14.43 -12.25
N PHE A 49 5.94 -13.53 -12.02
CA PHE A 49 4.60 -13.64 -12.60
C PHE A 49 4.60 -13.56 -14.14
N GLU A 50 5.32 -12.59 -14.72
CA GLU A 50 5.45 -12.47 -16.18
C GLU A 50 6.05 -13.74 -16.79
N LYS A 51 7.04 -14.33 -16.11
CA LYS A 51 7.69 -15.58 -16.54
C LYS A 51 6.74 -16.78 -16.46
N GLU A 52 5.89 -16.86 -15.44
CA GLU A 52 4.94 -17.96 -15.25
C GLU A 52 3.77 -17.91 -16.24
N THR A 53 3.31 -16.71 -16.58
CA THR A 53 2.04 -16.52 -17.30
C THR A 53 2.19 -16.01 -18.73
N GLY A 54 3.34 -15.41 -19.07
CA GLY A 54 3.55 -14.67 -20.31
C GLY A 54 2.80 -13.33 -20.38
N ILE A 55 2.12 -12.90 -19.31
CA ILE A 55 1.42 -11.63 -19.23
C ILE A 55 2.43 -10.52 -18.95
N LYS A 56 2.40 -9.44 -19.73
CA LYS A 56 3.22 -8.25 -19.48
C LYS A 56 2.54 -7.37 -18.44
N VAL A 57 3.24 -7.00 -17.38
CA VAL A 57 2.69 -6.13 -16.33
C VAL A 57 3.25 -4.71 -16.49
N VAL A 58 2.34 -3.74 -16.59
CA VAL A 58 2.62 -2.32 -16.43
C VAL A 58 2.31 -1.96 -14.98
N TYR A 59 3.34 -1.64 -14.21
CA TYR A 59 3.24 -1.45 -12.77
C TYR A 59 3.59 -0.01 -12.39
N ASP A 60 2.57 0.75 -12.00
CA ASP A 60 2.71 2.12 -11.52
C ASP A 60 2.53 2.17 -10.00
N VAL A 61 3.08 3.22 -9.38
CA VAL A 61 3.02 3.41 -7.92
C VAL A 61 2.45 4.74 -7.48
N PHE A 62 1.88 4.78 -6.28
CA PHE A 62 1.44 5.98 -5.56
C PHE A 62 1.83 5.92 -4.08
N ASP A 63 1.68 7.05 -3.37
CA ASP A 63 2.00 7.17 -1.95
C ASP A 63 0.89 7.88 -1.12
N SER A 64 -0.30 8.04 -1.71
CA SER A 64 -1.49 8.61 -1.04
C SER A 64 -2.77 7.99 -1.57
N ASN A 65 -3.67 7.61 -0.66
CA ASN A 65 -5.02 7.15 -0.99
C ASN A 65 -5.83 8.22 -1.74
N GLU A 66 -5.62 9.50 -1.43
CA GLU A 66 -6.29 10.63 -2.08
C GLU A 66 -5.91 10.75 -3.56
N VAL A 67 -4.66 10.45 -3.93
CA VAL A 67 -4.22 10.40 -5.33
C VAL A 67 -4.93 9.28 -6.09
N LEU A 68 -5.00 8.08 -5.49
CA LEU A 68 -5.71 6.95 -6.07
C LEU A 68 -7.21 7.25 -6.22
N GLU A 69 -7.85 7.77 -5.16
CA GLU A 69 -9.27 8.11 -5.18
C GLU A 69 -9.58 9.17 -6.24
N GLY A 70 -8.77 10.22 -6.36
CA GLY A 70 -8.94 11.24 -7.39
C GLY A 70 -8.93 10.64 -8.80
N LYS A 71 -8.04 9.69 -9.07
CA LYS A 71 -8.01 8.95 -10.35
C LYS A 71 -9.26 8.10 -10.55
N LEU A 72 -9.68 7.33 -9.54
CA LEU A 72 -10.87 6.48 -9.62
C LEU A 72 -12.15 7.30 -9.87
N MET A 73 -12.31 8.43 -9.18
CA MET A 73 -13.49 9.29 -9.31
C MET A 73 -13.53 10.06 -10.64
N ALA A 74 -12.39 10.27 -11.30
CA ALA A 74 -12.33 10.82 -12.65
C ALA A 74 -12.81 9.81 -13.72
N GLY A 75 -12.79 8.51 -13.40
CA GLY A 75 -13.14 7.41 -14.30
C GLY A 75 -12.07 7.12 -15.36
N SER A 76 -12.24 6.02 -16.12
CA SER A 76 -11.29 5.60 -17.17
C SER A 76 -9.85 5.54 -16.69
N THR A 77 -9.63 4.91 -15.53
CA THR A 77 -8.33 4.96 -14.85
C THR A 77 -7.18 4.38 -15.67
N GLY A 78 -7.49 3.46 -16.58
CA GLY A 78 -6.51 2.70 -17.35
C GLY A 78 -5.87 1.55 -16.58
N PHE A 79 -6.30 1.30 -15.35
CA PHE A 79 -5.79 0.21 -14.51
C PHE A 79 -6.76 -0.96 -14.44
N ASP A 80 -6.21 -2.17 -14.39
CA ASP A 80 -6.96 -3.40 -14.21
C ASP A 80 -7.05 -3.78 -12.72
N LEU A 81 -6.05 -3.39 -11.93
CA LEU A 81 -6.00 -3.59 -10.48
C LEU A 81 -5.45 -2.35 -9.78
N VAL A 82 -6.08 -2.00 -8.65
CA VAL A 82 -5.63 -0.92 -7.76
C VAL A 82 -5.65 -1.38 -6.30
N VAL A 83 -4.90 -0.69 -5.43
CA VAL A 83 -4.71 -1.14 -4.03
C VAL A 83 -5.07 -0.06 -3.00
N PRO A 84 -6.36 0.35 -2.86
CA PRO A 84 -6.75 1.29 -1.82
C PRO A 84 -6.61 0.68 -0.41
N SER A 85 -6.51 1.53 0.61
CA SER A 85 -6.79 1.09 1.97
C SER A 85 -8.29 0.85 2.15
N ALA A 86 -8.68 -0.14 2.96
CA ALA A 86 -10.07 -0.59 3.10
C ALA A 86 -11.04 0.53 3.52
N SER A 87 -10.60 1.50 4.33
CA SER A 87 -11.43 2.66 4.70
C SER A 87 -11.78 3.55 3.50
N PHE A 88 -10.86 3.71 2.54
CA PHE A 88 -11.13 4.41 1.28
C PHE A 88 -11.95 3.55 0.33
N LEU A 89 -11.70 2.23 0.30
CA LEU A 89 -12.50 1.28 -0.46
C LEU A 89 -13.98 1.41 -0.11
N GLU A 90 -14.35 1.45 1.18
CA GLU A 90 -15.74 1.59 1.62
C GLU A 90 -16.44 2.81 0.97
N ARG A 91 -15.79 3.98 0.98
CA ARG A 91 -16.31 5.19 0.32
C ARG A 91 -16.39 5.00 -1.20
N GLN A 92 -15.35 4.44 -1.80
CA GLN A 92 -15.28 4.22 -3.25
C GLN A 92 -16.36 3.24 -3.75
N LEU A 93 -16.72 2.22 -2.96
CA LEU A 93 -17.80 1.30 -3.29
C LEU A 93 -19.15 2.01 -3.46
N THR A 94 -19.41 3.07 -2.69
CA THR A 94 -20.64 3.86 -2.83
C THR A 94 -20.73 4.60 -4.17
N ALA A 95 -19.58 4.89 -4.78
CA ALA A 95 -19.49 5.52 -6.11
C ALA A 95 -19.56 4.49 -7.26
N GLY A 96 -19.59 3.19 -6.97
CA GLY A 96 -19.68 2.13 -7.98
C GLY A 96 -18.42 1.96 -8.84
N VAL A 97 -17.25 2.41 -8.37
CA VAL A 97 -16.01 2.38 -9.16
C VAL A 97 -15.37 1.00 -9.27
N PHE A 98 -15.83 0.01 -8.50
CA PHE A 98 -15.30 -1.36 -8.49
C PHE A 98 -16.34 -2.39 -8.94
N GLN A 99 -15.87 -3.45 -9.59
CA GLN A 99 -16.68 -4.64 -9.86
C GLN A 99 -16.47 -5.71 -8.77
N PRO A 100 -17.50 -6.52 -8.45
CA PRO A 100 -17.35 -7.60 -7.48
C PRO A 100 -16.39 -8.67 -8.01
N LEU A 101 -15.62 -9.27 -7.10
CA LEU A 101 -14.69 -10.34 -7.43
C LEU A 101 -15.42 -11.68 -7.56
N ASP A 102 -15.20 -12.37 -8.67
CA ASP A 102 -15.60 -13.75 -8.88
C ASP A 102 -14.63 -14.68 -8.12
N LYS A 103 -15.04 -15.05 -6.91
CA LYS A 103 -14.25 -15.93 -6.03
C LYS A 103 -14.03 -17.33 -6.63
N SER A 104 -14.81 -17.76 -7.63
CA SER A 104 -14.58 -19.05 -8.31
C SER A 104 -13.27 -19.06 -9.12
N LYS A 105 -12.80 -17.87 -9.54
CA LYS A 105 -11.51 -17.68 -10.21
C LYS A 105 -10.33 -17.50 -9.24
N LEU A 106 -10.59 -17.53 -7.92
CA LEU A 106 -9.59 -17.32 -6.87
C LEU A 106 -9.49 -18.56 -5.96
N PRO A 107 -9.06 -19.74 -6.47
CA PRO A 107 -8.96 -20.96 -5.66
C PRO A 107 -8.02 -20.82 -4.44
N ASN A 108 -7.07 -19.89 -4.47
CA ASN A 108 -6.18 -19.60 -3.34
C ASN A 108 -6.80 -18.68 -2.27
N TRP A 109 -8.05 -18.21 -2.43
CA TRP A 109 -8.75 -17.39 -1.44
C TRP A 109 -8.84 -18.06 -0.06
N LYS A 110 -8.92 -19.40 -0.05
CA LYS A 110 -8.92 -20.22 1.17
C LYS A 110 -7.70 -20.02 2.09
N ASN A 111 -6.62 -19.42 1.59
CA ASN A 111 -5.40 -19.17 2.34
C ASN A 111 -5.49 -17.91 3.23
N LEU A 112 -6.46 -17.03 2.97
CA LEU A 112 -6.65 -15.79 3.72
C LEU A 112 -7.06 -16.05 5.17
N ASP A 113 -6.62 -15.19 6.08
CA ASP A 113 -6.98 -15.26 7.50
C ASP A 113 -8.46 -14.88 7.72
N PRO A 114 -9.30 -15.79 8.23
CA PRO A 114 -10.71 -15.50 8.46
C PRO A 114 -10.98 -14.38 9.47
N GLU A 115 -10.10 -14.17 10.47
CA GLU A 115 -10.27 -13.12 11.46
C GLU A 115 -9.96 -11.74 10.86
N LEU A 116 -8.94 -11.66 10.01
CA LEU A 116 -8.64 -10.42 9.28
C LEU A 116 -9.71 -10.12 8.22
N LEU A 117 -10.23 -11.15 7.54
CA LEU A 117 -11.35 -11.00 6.62
C LEU A 117 -12.59 -10.38 7.29
N LYS A 118 -12.91 -10.77 8.53
CA LYS A 118 -14.02 -10.17 9.30
C LYS A 118 -13.79 -8.68 9.60
N LEU A 119 -12.55 -8.26 9.83
CA LEU A 119 -12.23 -6.84 10.05
C LEU A 119 -12.42 -6.04 8.75
N ILE A 120 -11.92 -6.57 7.64
CA ILE A 120 -12.06 -5.95 6.31
C ILE A 120 -13.51 -5.95 5.85
N ALA A 121 -14.30 -6.96 6.24
CA ALA A 121 -15.73 -7.05 5.90
C ALA A 121 -16.59 -5.92 6.47
N ARG A 122 -16.06 -5.15 7.43
CA ARG A 122 -16.70 -3.91 7.91
C ARG A 122 -16.71 -2.82 6.83
N HIS A 123 -15.74 -2.84 5.93
CA HIS A 123 -15.57 -1.91 4.82
C HIS A 123 -16.07 -2.50 3.48
N ASP A 124 -15.94 -3.81 3.31
CA ASP A 124 -16.39 -4.56 2.14
C ASP A 124 -17.31 -5.72 2.58
N PRO A 125 -18.62 -5.48 2.73
CA PRO A 125 -19.56 -6.52 3.17
C PRO A 125 -19.43 -7.81 2.36
N ASP A 126 -19.34 -8.94 3.06
CA ASP A 126 -19.09 -10.29 2.52
C ASP A 126 -17.74 -10.47 1.79
N ASN A 127 -16.80 -9.52 1.96
CA ASN A 127 -15.53 -9.42 1.23
C ASN A 127 -15.76 -9.60 -0.27
N LYS A 128 -16.70 -8.84 -0.83
CA LYS A 128 -17.24 -9.03 -2.17
C LYS A 128 -16.41 -8.37 -3.25
N TYR A 129 -15.72 -7.28 -2.95
CA TYR A 129 -15.06 -6.43 -3.95
C TYR A 129 -13.54 -6.41 -3.85
N ALA A 130 -12.97 -6.76 -2.70
CA ALA A 130 -11.54 -6.61 -2.49
C ALA A 130 -10.86 -7.85 -1.92
N MET A 131 -9.66 -8.12 -2.43
CA MET A 131 -8.74 -9.14 -1.93
C MET A 131 -7.76 -8.50 -0.93
N PRO A 132 -7.76 -8.93 0.35
CA PRO A 132 -6.76 -8.45 1.31
C PRO A 132 -5.33 -8.74 0.86
N TYR A 133 -4.45 -7.76 1.01
CA TYR A 133 -3.04 -7.88 0.63
C TYR A 133 -2.14 -7.87 1.87
N MET A 134 -1.99 -6.69 2.47
CA MET A 134 -1.07 -6.40 3.55
C MET A 134 -1.76 -5.50 4.57
N TRP A 135 -1.29 -5.52 5.80
CA TRP A 135 -1.78 -4.65 6.86
C TRP A 135 -0.64 -4.25 7.79
N ALA A 136 -0.79 -3.10 8.43
CA ALA A 136 0.17 -2.60 9.39
C ALA A 136 -0.49 -1.58 10.32
N THR A 137 0.35 -0.88 11.07
CA THR A 137 -0.04 0.22 11.94
C THR A 137 0.65 1.51 11.52
N THR A 138 0.01 2.62 11.87
CA THR A 138 0.60 3.96 11.79
C THR A 138 1.11 4.32 13.17
N GLY A 139 2.42 4.45 13.29
CA GLY A 139 3.13 4.56 14.56
C GLY A 139 4.30 5.53 14.48
N ILE A 140 5.33 5.25 15.27
CA ILE A 140 6.50 6.12 15.40
C ILE A 140 7.73 5.37 14.90
N GLY A 141 8.29 5.82 13.78
CA GLY A 141 9.63 5.45 13.36
C GLY A 141 10.66 6.41 13.91
N TYR A 142 11.77 5.91 14.45
CA TYR A 142 12.77 6.78 15.07
C TYR A 142 14.19 6.23 15.00
N ASN A 143 15.15 7.16 14.92
CA ASN A 143 16.56 6.89 15.12
C ASN A 143 16.84 6.79 16.63
N VAL A 144 17.19 5.58 17.09
CA VAL A 144 17.35 5.25 18.51
C VAL A 144 18.40 6.14 19.18
N ASP A 145 19.55 6.31 18.53
CA ASP A 145 20.69 7.02 19.11
C ASP A 145 20.48 8.53 19.13
N LYS A 146 19.90 9.10 18.06
CA LYS A 146 19.59 10.54 17.99
C LYS A 146 18.50 10.95 18.97
N VAL A 147 17.42 10.16 19.09
CA VAL A 147 16.37 10.44 20.09
C VAL A 147 16.94 10.38 21.50
N LYS A 148 17.76 9.37 21.80
CA LYS A 148 18.41 9.22 23.10
C LYS A 148 19.38 10.36 23.41
N ALA A 149 20.10 10.88 22.41
CA ALA A 149 21.00 12.02 22.58
C ALA A 149 20.23 13.32 22.90
N VAL A 150 19.04 13.50 22.32
CA VAL A 150 18.23 14.72 22.47
C VAL A 150 17.35 14.70 23.72
N LEU A 151 16.70 13.58 24.01
CA LEU A 151 15.71 13.45 25.09
C LEU A 151 16.20 12.64 26.30
N GLY A 152 17.39 12.05 26.23
CA GLY A 152 17.95 11.19 27.27
C GLY A 152 17.53 9.73 27.14
N LYS A 153 18.00 8.90 28.08
CA LYS A 153 17.76 7.43 28.07
C LYS A 153 16.30 7.06 28.31
N ASP A 154 15.56 7.93 28.99
CA ASP A 154 14.16 7.71 29.36
C ASP A 154 13.17 8.39 28.40
N ALA A 155 13.63 8.66 27.16
CA ALA A 155 12.76 9.19 26.12
C ALA A 155 11.50 8.31 25.97
N PRO A 156 10.29 8.89 25.88
CA PRO A 156 9.03 8.15 25.91
C PRO A 156 8.72 7.50 24.54
N VAL A 157 9.65 6.71 23.98
CA VAL A 157 9.58 6.13 22.63
C VAL A 157 8.43 5.14 22.45
N ASN A 158 7.84 4.64 23.55
CA ASN A 158 6.67 3.78 23.55
C ASN A 158 5.35 4.54 23.72
N SER A 159 5.33 5.86 23.52
CA SER A 159 4.18 6.72 23.73
C SER A 159 4.08 7.80 22.65
N TRP A 160 2.85 8.17 22.28
CA TRP A 160 2.61 9.34 21.43
C TRP A 160 3.14 10.64 22.05
N ASP A 161 3.38 10.68 23.36
CA ASP A 161 4.05 11.78 24.05
C ASP A 161 5.41 12.15 23.43
N LEU A 162 6.10 11.22 22.76
CA LEU A 162 7.37 11.52 22.09
C LEU A 162 7.24 12.68 21.09
N ILE A 163 6.12 12.74 20.38
CA ILE A 163 5.93 13.65 19.25
C ILE A 163 4.68 14.53 19.36
N LEU A 164 3.70 14.16 20.18
CA LEU A 164 2.47 14.92 20.38
C LEU A 164 2.53 15.85 21.60
N LYS A 165 3.61 15.78 22.40
CA LYS A 165 3.94 16.82 23.38
C LYS A 165 4.83 17.90 22.77
N PRO A 166 4.39 19.18 22.75
CA PRO A 166 5.17 20.27 22.16
C PRO A 166 6.60 20.36 22.71
N GLU A 167 6.79 20.18 24.02
CA GLU A 167 8.09 20.26 24.69
C GLU A 167 9.08 19.16 24.29
N ASN A 168 8.59 17.99 23.87
CA ASN A 168 9.42 16.91 23.36
C ASN A 168 9.74 17.16 21.89
N LEU A 169 8.73 17.52 21.09
CA LEU A 169 8.88 17.77 19.67
C LEU A 169 9.80 18.96 19.37
N GLU A 170 9.76 20.02 20.20
CA GLU A 170 10.66 21.17 20.09
C GLU A 170 12.14 20.78 20.21
N LYS A 171 12.47 19.85 21.12
CA LYS A 171 13.84 19.33 21.25
C LYS A 171 14.23 18.49 20.03
N LEU A 172 13.32 17.61 19.59
CA LEU A 172 13.53 16.72 18.43
C LEU A 172 13.65 17.47 17.10
N LYS A 173 13.14 18.71 17.00
CA LYS A 173 13.32 19.58 15.85
C LYS A 173 14.77 19.64 15.38
N SER A 174 15.72 19.64 16.33
CA SER A 174 17.16 19.70 16.07
C SER A 174 17.69 18.55 15.21
N CYS A 175 17.10 17.35 15.32
CA CYS A 175 17.49 16.17 14.57
C CYS A 175 16.52 15.80 13.44
N GLY A 176 15.42 16.54 13.29
CA GLY A 176 14.47 16.42 12.19
C GLY A 176 13.27 15.55 12.51
N VAL A 177 12.08 16.09 12.25
CA VAL A 177 10.79 15.41 12.46
C VAL A 177 9.96 15.47 11.18
N SER A 178 9.42 14.32 10.77
CA SER A 178 8.48 14.19 9.66
C SER A 178 7.13 13.66 10.12
N PHE A 179 6.05 14.12 9.48
CA PHE A 179 4.71 13.55 9.64
C PHE A 179 4.24 13.05 8.28
N LEU A 180 3.41 12.00 8.25
CA LEU A 180 2.73 11.57 7.02
C LEU A 180 1.89 12.71 6.44
N ASP A 181 1.79 12.77 5.11
CA ASP A 181 0.79 13.58 4.41
C ASP A 181 -0.51 12.80 4.24
N ALA A 182 -1.02 12.25 5.36
CA ALA A 182 -2.20 11.40 5.42
C ALA A 182 -3.20 12.01 6.43
N PRO A 183 -4.06 12.95 6.00
CA PRO A 183 -4.89 13.73 6.91
C PRO A 183 -5.83 12.85 7.75
N GLU A 184 -6.42 11.82 7.16
CA GLU A 184 -7.34 10.92 7.88
C GLU A 184 -6.65 10.24 9.05
N GLU A 185 -5.44 9.73 8.83
CA GLU A 185 -4.66 8.99 9.82
C GLU A 185 -4.08 9.90 10.91
N VAL A 186 -3.53 11.05 10.53
CA VAL A 186 -2.92 11.99 11.48
C VAL A 186 -3.98 12.57 12.41
N PHE A 187 -5.15 12.98 11.87
CA PHE A 187 -6.23 13.48 12.73
C PHE A 187 -6.78 12.39 13.65
N ALA A 188 -7.01 11.17 13.15
CA ALA A 188 -7.50 10.08 14.01
C ALA A 188 -6.52 9.76 15.15
N THR A 189 -5.21 9.77 14.85
CA THR A 189 -4.15 9.58 15.85
C THR A 189 -4.16 10.69 16.91
N VAL A 190 -4.27 11.95 16.49
CA VAL A 190 -4.34 13.11 17.40
C VAL A 190 -5.62 13.07 18.24
N LEU A 191 -6.76 12.71 17.65
CA LEU A 191 -8.02 12.55 18.38
C LEU A 191 -7.91 11.46 19.45
N ASN A 192 -7.35 10.30 19.10
CA ASN A 192 -7.09 9.22 20.05
C ASN A 192 -6.22 9.72 21.23
N TYR A 193 -5.12 10.42 20.92
CA TYR A 193 -4.21 10.96 21.92
C TYR A 193 -4.89 11.96 22.88
N LEU A 194 -5.82 12.76 22.36
CA LEU A 194 -6.60 13.72 23.14
C LEU A 194 -7.76 13.07 23.93
N GLY A 195 -7.85 11.74 23.97
CA GLY A 195 -8.92 10.99 24.63
C GLY A 195 -10.27 11.14 23.96
N LYS A 196 -10.30 11.49 22.67
CA LYS A 196 -11.50 11.59 21.84
C LYS A 196 -11.69 10.30 21.04
N ASP A 197 -12.88 10.12 20.48
CA ASP A 197 -13.09 9.05 19.50
C ASP A 197 -12.20 9.31 18.27
N PRO A 198 -11.32 8.37 17.87
CA PRO A 198 -10.48 8.51 16.67
C PRO A 198 -11.29 8.76 15.40
N ASN A 199 -12.57 8.37 15.40
CA ASN A 199 -13.52 8.56 14.32
C ASN A 199 -14.63 9.56 14.68
N SER A 200 -14.33 10.58 15.49
CA SER A 200 -15.33 11.57 15.92
C SER A 200 -16.13 12.12 14.74
N THR A 201 -17.45 12.23 14.92
CA THR A 201 -18.38 12.84 13.97
C THR A 201 -18.70 14.30 14.33
N LYS A 202 -17.97 14.87 15.31
CA LYS A 202 -18.13 16.27 15.75
C LYS A 202 -17.09 17.14 15.07
N ALA A 203 -17.54 18.03 14.19
CA ALA A 203 -16.65 18.96 13.47
C ALA A 203 -15.74 19.78 14.42
N ASP A 204 -16.26 20.15 15.60
CA ASP A 204 -15.53 20.95 16.59
C ASP A 204 -14.31 20.23 17.17
N ASP A 205 -14.30 18.88 17.21
CA ASP A 205 -13.13 18.13 17.66
C ASP A 205 -11.95 18.30 16.69
N TYR A 206 -12.25 18.42 15.39
CA TYR A 206 -11.24 18.66 14.35
C TYR A 206 -10.81 20.13 14.32
N THR A 207 -11.75 21.08 14.28
CA THR A 207 -11.44 22.52 14.13
C THR A 207 -10.87 23.16 15.39
N GLY A 208 -11.19 22.61 16.56
CA GLY A 208 -10.69 23.04 17.86
C GLY A 208 -9.47 22.22 18.29
N PRO A 209 -9.62 21.29 19.24
CA PRO A 209 -8.50 20.73 19.98
C PRO A 209 -7.48 19.96 19.11
N ALA A 210 -7.92 19.23 18.08
CA ALA A 210 -6.99 18.52 17.19
C ALA A 210 -6.15 19.49 16.34
N THR A 211 -6.79 20.48 15.71
CA THR A 211 -6.08 21.53 14.96
C THR A 211 -5.19 22.37 15.86
N ASP A 212 -5.66 22.75 17.05
CA ASP A 212 -4.89 23.55 18.00
C ASP A 212 -3.61 22.84 18.44
N LEU A 213 -3.68 21.52 18.69
CA LEU A 213 -2.48 20.75 18.98
C LEU A 213 -1.54 20.69 17.77
N LEU A 214 -2.07 20.33 16.59
CA LEU A 214 -1.26 20.25 15.37
C LEU A 214 -0.56 21.58 15.02
N LEU A 215 -1.23 22.71 15.22
CA LEU A 215 -0.64 24.04 15.02
C LEU A 215 0.44 24.38 16.05
N LYS A 216 0.35 23.90 17.29
CA LYS A 216 1.44 24.03 18.28
C LYS A 216 2.66 23.18 17.92
N LEU A 217 2.44 22.00 17.35
CA LEU A 217 3.50 21.09 16.91
C LEU A 217 4.15 21.56 15.59
N ARG A 218 3.39 22.22 14.73
CA ARG A 218 3.75 22.58 13.36
C ARG A 218 5.11 23.28 13.18
N PRO A 219 5.54 24.24 14.03
CA PRO A 219 6.85 24.90 13.89
C PRO A 219 8.06 23.97 14.10
N ASN A 220 7.82 22.76 14.64
CA ASN A 220 8.85 21.76 14.93
C ASN A 220 8.86 20.61 13.91
N ILE A 221 7.90 20.58 12.98
CA ILE A 221 7.80 19.58 11.91
C ILE A 221 8.52 20.11 10.67
N ARG A 222 9.49 19.34 10.17
CA ARG A 222 10.30 19.72 9.01
C ARG A 222 9.50 19.67 7.72
N TYR A 223 8.75 18.59 7.51
CA TYR A 223 7.91 18.39 6.33
C TYR A 223 6.78 17.39 6.59
N PHE A 224 5.80 17.40 5.68
CA PHE A 224 4.74 16.41 5.57
C PHE A 224 4.93 15.65 4.26
N HIS A 225 5.20 14.35 4.32
CA HIS A 225 5.40 13.50 3.14
C HIS A 225 5.20 12.03 3.52
N SER A 226 4.62 11.24 2.62
CA SER A 226 4.23 9.86 2.88
C SER A 226 5.20 8.79 2.33
N SER A 227 6.43 9.16 1.96
CA SER A 227 7.41 8.20 1.40
C SER A 227 8.85 8.65 1.57
N GLN A 228 9.15 9.95 1.40
CA GLN A 228 10.51 10.49 1.60
C GLN A 228 11.13 10.13 2.96
N TYR A 229 10.30 10.03 4.02
CA TYR A 229 10.76 9.73 5.38
C TYR A 229 11.51 8.38 5.50
N ILE A 230 11.29 7.44 4.59
CA ILE A 230 11.98 6.14 4.59
C ILE A 230 13.48 6.35 4.42
N ASN A 231 13.88 7.06 3.36
CA ASN A 231 15.29 7.31 3.05
C ASN A 231 15.91 8.32 4.03
N ASP A 232 15.15 9.35 4.43
CA ASP A 232 15.65 10.33 5.40
C ASP A 232 15.87 9.70 6.78
N LEU A 233 15.06 8.71 7.20
CA LEU A 233 15.37 7.91 8.40
C LEU A 233 16.61 7.04 8.16
N ALA A 234 16.66 6.28 7.06
CA ALA A 234 17.75 5.36 6.72
C ALA A 234 19.13 6.04 6.69
N ASN A 235 19.19 7.27 6.18
CA ASN A 235 20.40 8.09 6.10
C ASN A 235 20.68 8.89 7.40
N GLY A 236 19.70 8.94 8.31
CA GLY A 236 19.78 9.72 9.53
C GLY A 236 19.56 11.22 9.33
N ASP A 237 18.97 11.66 8.23
CA ASP A 237 18.62 13.06 7.96
C ASP A 237 17.49 13.55 8.88
N ILE A 238 16.55 12.67 9.24
CA ILE A 238 15.57 12.88 10.30
C ILE A 238 15.78 11.87 11.44
N CYS A 239 15.30 12.20 12.64
CA CYS A 239 15.37 11.31 13.80
C CYS A 239 14.03 10.72 14.20
N VAL A 240 12.90 11.33 13.81
CA VAL A 240 11.56 10.79 14.11
C VAL A 240 10.61 11.03 12.94
N ALA A 241 9.76 10.04 12.66
CA ALA A 241 8.65 10.13 11.74
C ALA A 241 7.37 9.54 12.37
N ILE A 242 6.21 10.18 12.14
CA ILE A 242 4.98 9.39 12.04
C ILE A 242 5.07 8.65 10.72
N GLY A 243 4.93 7.33 10.75
CA GLY A 243 5.11 6.50 9.56
C GLY A 243 4.43 5.15 9.70
N TRP A 244 4.33 4.46 8.57
CA TRP A 244 3.79 3.12 8.50
C TRP A 244 4.84 2.09 8.93
N ALA A 245 4.40 1.03 9.61
CA ALA A 245 5.32 0.09 10.24
C ALA A 245 6.36 -0.52 9.28
N GLY A 246 5.91 -1.09 8.15
CA GLY A 246 6.82 -1.76 7.23
C GLY A 246 7.80 -0.80 6.54
N ASP A 247 7.39 0.42 6.24
CA ASP A 247 8.27 1.47 5.72
C ASP A 247 9.42 1.82 6.68
N VAL A 248 9.13 1.93 7.98
CA VAL A 248 10.15 2.17 9.00
C VAL A 248 11.11 0.97 9.11
N TRP A 249 10.58 -0.25 8.98
CA TRP A 249 11.42 -1.45 8.97
C TRP A 249 12.26 -1.57 7.70
N GLN A 250 11.75 -1.14 6.54
CA GLN A 250 12.54 -0.98 5.33
C GLN A 250 13.65 0.04 5.52
N ALA A 251 13.37 1.20 6.13
CA ALA A 251 14.40 2.19 6.47
C ALA A 251 15.48 1.59 7.38
N ALA A 252 15.08 0.82 8.41
CA ALA A 252 15.99 0.12 9.30
C ALA A 252 16.85 -0.92 8.57
N ASN A 253 16.27 -1.65 7.61
CA ASN A 253 17.01 -2.61 6.80
C ASN A 253 17.99 -1.92 5.84
N ARG A 254 17.56 -0.87 5.13
CA ARG A 254 18.40 -0.06 4.24
C ARG A 254 19.61 0.53 4.99
N ALA A 255 19.41 1.02 6.21
CA ALA A 255 20.50 1.51 7.05
C ALA A 255 21.51 0.41 7.42
N LYS A 256 21.02 -0.80 7.76
CA LYS A 256 21.87 -1.97 8.04
C LYS A 256 22.67 -2.41 6.80
N GLU A 257 22.03 -2.48 5.65
CA GLU A 257 22.67 -2.84 4.37
C GLU A 257 23.74 -1.82 3.97
N ALA A 258 23.47 -0.52 4.17
CA ALA A 258 24.41 0.56 3.92
C ALA A 258 25.58 0.60 4.92
N LYS A 259 25.51 -0.13 6.04
CA LYS A 259 26.51 -0.15 7.12
C LYS A 259 26.89 1.26 7.60
N ASN A 260 25.94 2.18 7.58
CA ASN A 260 26.17 3.60 7.89
C ASN A 260 26.09 3.91 9.40
N GLY A 261 25.86 2.91 10.25
CA GLY A 261 25.77 3.06 11.70
C GLY A 261 24.45 3.65 12.21
N VAL A 262 23.48 3.91 11.33
CA VAL A 262 22.16 4.43 11.70
C VAL A 262 21.31 3.31 12.26
N ASN A 263 20.83 3.47 13.50
CA ASN A 263 19.97 2.51 14.18
C ASN A 263 18.52 3.02 14.24
N ILE A 264 17.62 2.35 13.51
CA ILE A 264 16.22 2.74 13.41
C ILE A 264 15.35 1.67 14.06
N SER A 265 14.31 2.13 14.76
CA SER A 265 13.30 1.28 15.34
C SER A 265 11.91 1.84 15.10
N TYR A 266 10.91 0.99 15.26
CA TYR A 266 9.50 1.32 15.16
C TYR A 266 8.80 1.06 16.49
N SER A 267 7.80 1.87 16.80
CA SER A 267 7.00 1.76 18.00
C SER A 267 5.53 1.84 17.65
N ILE A 268 4.76 0.88 18.17
CA ILE A 268 3.30 0.97 18.31
C ILE A 268 3.05 1.57 19.70
N PRO A 269 2.62 2.84 19.79
CA PRO A 269 2.52 3.50 21.10
C PRO A 269 1.49 2.86 22.02
N LYS A 270 1.76 2.90 23.33
CA LYS A 270 0.98 2.21 24.38
C LYS A 270 -0.46 2.69 24.49
N GLU A 271 -0.75 3.90 24.04
CA GLU A 271 -2.09 4.50 23.98
C GLU A 271 -2.96 3.92 22.85
N GLY A 272 -2.38 3.10 21.98
CA GLY A 272 -3.05 2.58 20.79
C GLY A 272 -2.63 3.33 19.52
N ALA A 273 -2.85 2.69 18.38
CA ALA A 273 -2.44 3.18 17.07
C ALA A 273 -3.48 2.82 16.01
N LEU A 274 -3.48 3.57 14.91
CA LEU A 274 -4.28 3.22 13.76
C LEU A 274 -3.76 1.93 13.14
N ALA A 275 -4.65 1.02 12.79
CA ALA A 275 -4.39 -0.11 11.91
C ALA A 275 -5.10 0.09 10.58
N PHE A 276 -4.41 -0.21 9.49
CA PHE A 276 -4.95 -0.14 8.13
C PHE A 276 -4.76 -1.48 7.41
N PHE A 277 -5.65 -1.75 6.47
CA PHE A 277 -5.63 -2.93 5.62
C PHE A 277 -5.65 -2.45 4.17
N ASP A 278 -4.61 -2.76 3.42
CA ASP A 278 -4.56 -2.48 1.99
C ASP A 278 -5.06 -3.70 1.23
N VAL A 279 -5.89 -3.42 0.23
CA VAL A 279 -6.67 -4.45 -0.44
C VAL A 279 -6.62 -4.22 -1.94
N PHE A 280 -6.38 -5.28 -2.71
CA PHE A 280 -6.53 -5.21 -4.16
C PHE A 280 -8.01 -5.16 -4.52
N ALA A 281 -8.38 -4.22 -5.38
CA ALA A 281 -9.70 -4.10 -5.97
C ALA A 281 -9.59 -3.98 -7.49
N MET A 282 -10.63 -4.43 -8.19
CA MET A 282 -10.71 -4.37 -9.65
C MET A 282 -11.64 -3.22 -10.06
N PRO A 283 -11.14 -2.16 -10.71
CA PRO A 283 -11.98 -1.10 -11.27
C PRO A 283 -13.07 -1.68 -12.19
N ALA A 284 -14.26 -1.08 -12.17
CA ALA A 284 -15.40 -1.58 -12.96
C ALA A 284 -15.14 -1.55 -14.48
N ASP A 285 -14.27 -0.65 -14.92
CA ASP A 285 -13.84 -0.44 -16.30
C ASP A 285 -12.54 -1.20 -16.69
N ALA A 286 -12.04 -2.09 -15.82
CA ALA A 286 -10.88 -2.93 -16.10
C ALA A 286 -11.04 -3.73 -17.41
N LYS A 287 -10.02 -3.70 -18.26
CA LYS A 287 -10.03 -4.31 -19.60
C LYS A 287 -9.53 -5.75 -19.57
N ASN A 288 -8.47 -6.01 -18.81
CA ASN A 288 -7.76 -7.29 -18.79
C ASN A 288 -8.15 -8.09 -17.54
N LYS A 289 -9.44 -8.46 -17.44
CA LYS A 289 -10.01 -9.06 -16.22
C LYS A 289 -9.43 -10.44 -15.92
N ASP A 290 -9.22 -11.27 -16.94
CA ASP A 290 -8.69 -12.63 -16.75
C ASP A 290 -7.21 -12.59 -16.32
N GLU A 291 -6.44 -11.64 -16.83
CA GLU A 291 -5.08 -11.35 -16.39
C GLU A 291 -5.06 -10.84 -14.93
N ALA A 292 -6.01 -9.98 -14.57
CA ALA A 292 -6.16 -9.49 -13.21
C ALA A 292 -6.47 -10.62 -12.23
N TYR A 293 -7.41 -11.53 -12.54
CA TYR A 293 -7.67 -12.71 -11.71
C TYR A 293 -6.45 -13.62 -11.56
N GLN A 294 -5.66 -13.81 -12.64
CA GLN A 294 -4.42 -14.58 -12.56
C GLN A 294 -3.43 -13.94 -11.59
N PHE A 295 -3.26 -12.61 -11.63
CA PHE A 295 -2.37 -11.90 -10.71
C PHE A 295 -2.87 -11.96 -9.26
N LEU A 296 -4.16 -11.73 -9.02
CA LEU A 296 -4.75 -11.88 -7.68
C LEU A 296 -4.54 -13.29 -7.13
N ASN A 297 -4.81 -14.32 -7.93
CA ASN A 297 -4.64 -15.71 -7.50
C ASN A 297 -3.15 -16.08 -7.30
N TYR A 298 -2.24 -15.48 -8.06
CA TYR A 298 -0.78 -15.61 -7.86
C TYR A 298 -0.35 -14.99 -6.53
N LEU A 299 -0.81 -13.77 -6.21
CA LEU A 299 -0.54 -13.12 -4.91
C LEU A 299 -1.13 -13.88 -3.72
N LEU A 300 -2.19 -14.67 -3.91
CA LEU A 300 -2.76 -15.52 -2.85
C LEU A 300 -1.95 -16.80 -2.59
N ARG A 301 -0.88 -17.07 -3.36
CA ARG A 301 0.02 -18.19 -3.08
C ARG A 301 0.85 -17.91 -1.82
N PRO A 302 0.96 -18.87 -0.88
CA PRO A 302 1.69 -18.66 0.37
C PRO A 302 3.16 -18.28 0.19
N ASP A 303 3.85 -18.90 -0.75
CA ASP A 303 5.27 -18.62 -1.06
C ASP A 303 5.47 -17.20 -1.61
N VAL A 304 4.59 -16.76 -2.51
CA VAL A 304 4.66 -15.43 -3.13
C VAL A 304 4.46 -14.34 -2.08
N ILE A 305 3.39 -14.42 -1.28
CA ILE A 305 3.07 -13.35 -0.34
C ILE A 305 4.01 -13.34 0.89
N ALA A 306 4.54 -14.50 1.30
CA ALA A 306 5.58 -14.57 2.31
C ALA A 306 6.87 -13.89 1.83
N HIS A 307 7.29 -14.17 0.60
CA HIS A 307 8.45 -13.53 -0.02
C HIS A 307 8.28 -12.01 -0.11
N ILE A 308 7.08 -11.54 -0.48
CA ILE A 308 6.78 -10.10 -0.43
C ILE A 308 6.95 -9.56 0.99
N SER A 309 6.31 -10.17 2.00
CA SER A 309 6.43 -9.75 3.41
C SER A 309 7.89 -9.68 3.89
N ASP A 310 8.74 -10.61 3.46
CA ASP A 310 10.15 -10.65 3.83
C ASP A 310 10.95 -9.47 3.27
N HIS A 311 10.56 -8.94 2.12
CA HIS A 311 11.22 -7.79 1.50
C HIS A 311 10.65 -6.44 1.96
N VAL A 312 9.34 -6.35 2.14
CA VAL A 312 8.67 -5.06 2.44
C VAL A 312 8.40 -4.85 3.92
N PHE A 313 8.59 -5.88 4.76
CA PHE A 313 8.42 -5.84 6.21
C PHE A 313 6.97 -5.52 6.66
N TYR A 314 5.98 -5.89 5.86
CA TYR A 314 4.56 -5.81 6.20
C TYR A 314 3.98 -7.18 6.51
N ALA A 315 3.01 -7.22 7.44
CA ALA A 315 2.25 -8.43 7.70
C ALA A 315 1.23 -8.65 6.58
N ASN A 316 1.28 -9.83 5.96
CA ASN A 316 0.27 -10.22 4.99
C ASN A 316 -0.99 -10.77 5.66
N VAL A 317 -2.07 -10.84 4.89
CA VAL A 317 -3.37 -11.35 5.33
C VAL A 317 -3.56 -12.85 5.02
N ASN A 318 -2.48 -13.55 4.64
CA ASN A 318 -2.50 -14.95 4.26
C ASN A 318 -2.02 -15.83 5.42
N LYS A 319 -2.97 -16.48 6.10
CA LYS A 319 -2.68 -17.35 7.25
C LYS A 319 -1.78 -18.53 6.89
N ALA A 320 -1.90 -19.06 5.67
CA ALA A 320 -1.07 -20.16 5.20
C ALA A 320 0.38 -19.72 4.89
N ALA A 321 0.62 -18.43 4.66
CA ALA A 321 1.93 -17.86 4.41
C ALA A 321 2.74 -17.62 5.68
N THR A 322 2.10 -17.40 6.84
CA THR A 322 2.79 -17.07 8.10
C THR A 322 3.97 -17.99 8.45
N PRO A 323 3.90 -19.33 8.27
CA PRO A 323 5.05 -20.20 8.55
C PRO A 323 6.23 -20.04 7.59
N LEU A 324 6.00 -19.46 6.40
CA LEU A 324 7.01 -19.25 5.36
C LEU A 324 7.69 -17.87 5.46
N VAL A 325 7.08 -16.93 6.18
CA VAL A 325 7.67 -15.62 6.49
C VAL A 325 8.89 -15.84 7.39
N SER A 326 10.00 -15.15 7.07
CA SER A 326 11.23 -15.19 7.86
C SER A 326 10.99 -14.84 9.33
N GLU A 327 11.74 -15.48 10.23
CA GLU A 327 11.60 -15.26 11.68
C GLU A 327 11.81 -13.79 12.06
N ALA A 328 12.72 -13.09 11.37
CA ALA A 328 13.00 -11.68 11.58
C ALA A 328 11.79 -10.76 11.32
N VAL A 329 10.87 -11.18 10.46
CA VAL A 329 9.65 -10.46 10.13
C VAL A 329 8.47 -11.00 10.93
N ARG A 330 8.27 -12.32 10.94
CA ARG A 330 7.17 -13.01 11.60
C ARG A 330 7.16 -12.83 13.11
N ASP A 331 8.33 -12.84 13.74
CA ASP A 331 8.44 -12.78 15.20
C ASP A 331 8.69 -11.34 15.71
N ASN A 332 8.68 -10.35 14.80
CA ASN A 332 8.79 -8.93 15.15
C ASN A 332 7.41 -8.39 15.60
N PRO A 333 7.24 -7.97 16.87
CA PRO A 333 5.97 -7.48 17.38
C PRO A 333 5.55 -6.12 16.81
N GLY A 334 6.44 -5.41 16.10
CA GLY A 334 6.10 -4.22 15.33
C GLY A 334 5.53 -4.53 13.93
N ILE A 335 5.58 -5.79 13.50
CA ILE A 335 5.04 -6.27 12.21
C ILE A 335 3.85 -7.20 12.47
N TYR A 336 4.05 -8.26 13.26
CA TYR A 336 3.01 -9.16 13.74
C TYR A 336 2.74 -8.91 15.24
N PRO A 337 1.99 -7.85 15.60
CA PRO A 337 1.79 -7.47 16.99
C PRO A 337 1.01 -8.54 17.77
N PRO A 338 1.32 -8.79 19.05
CA PRO A 338 0.59 -9.73 19.88
C PRO A 338 -0.84 -9.24 20.18
N ALA A 339 -1.67 -10.13 20.73
CA ALA A 339 -3.11 -9.87 20.89
C ALA A 339 -3.43 -8.67 21.80
N ASP A 340 -2.64 -8.45 22.85
CA ASP A 340 -2.79 -7.32 23.79
C ASP A 340 -2.48 -5.96 23.12
N VAL A 341 -1.53 -5.93 22.18
CA VAL A 341 -1.26 -4.76 21.35
C VAL A 341 -2.39 -4.56 20.34
N ARG A 342 -2.82 -5.63 19.65
CA ARG A 342 -3.92 -5.58 18.68
C ARG A 342 -5.23 -5.07 19.29
N ALA A 343 -5.50 -5.40 20.56
CA ALA A 343 -6.69 -4.96 21.27
C ALA A 343 -6.78 -3.44 21.47
N LYS A 344 -5.67 -2.71 21.30
CA LYS A 344 -5.60 -1.24 21.40
C LYS A 344 -5.55 -0.54 20.05
N LEU A 345 -5.57 -1.30 18.95
CA LEU A 345 -5.59 -0.73 17.62
C LEU A 345 -6.99 -0.26 17.27
N PHE A 346 -7.08 0.81 16.48
CA PHE A 346 -8.33 1.32 15.94
C PHE A 346 -8.25 1.39 14.41
N THR A 347 -9.38 1.23 13.74
CA THR A 347 -9.49 1.41 12.29
C THR A 347 -10.24 2.70 11.97
N LEU A 348 -9.97 3.30 10.82
CA LEU A 348 -10.77 4.41 10.31
C LEU A 348 -12.19 3.94 9.98
N LYS A 349 -13.14 4.88 10.02
CA LYS A 349 -14.49 4.73 9.49
C LYS A 349 -14.73 5.78 8.42
N VAL A 350 -15.56 5.47 7.44
CA VAL A 350 -16.03 6.47 6.49
C VAL A 350 -16.77 7.58 7.26
N GLN A 351 -16.39 8.81 6.96
CA GLN A 351 -16.97 10.01 7.54
C GLN A 351 -18.01 10.63 6.61
N ASP A 352 -18.87 11.48 7.16
CA ASP A 352 -19.77 12.25 6.33
C ASP A 352 -19.00 13.32 5.51
N PRO A 353 -19.57 13.83 4.39
CA PRO A 353 -18.91 14.86 3.59
C PRO A 353 -18.62 16.17 4.34
N LYS A 354 -19.29 16.41 5.48
CA LYS A 354 -19.07 17.60 6.32
C LYS A 354 -17.76 17.45 7.08
N ILE A 355 -17.54 16.33 7.75
CA ILE A 355 -16.30 16.01 8.46
C ILE A 355 -15.12 15.96 7.49
N ASP A 356 -15.28 15.34 6.32
CA ASP A 356 -14.24 15.34 5.28
C ASP A 356 -13.80 16.75 4.91
N ARG A 357 -14.75 17.64 4.60
CA ARG A 357 -14.44 19.03 4.25
C ARG A 357 -13.76 19.79 5.39
N VAL A 358 -14.21 19.57 6.62
CA VAL A 358 -13.65 20.22 7.81
C VAL A 358 -12.21 19.77 8.03
N ARG A 359 -11.97 18.45 8.01
CA ARG A 359 -10.67 17.82 8.18
C ARG A 359 -9.68 18.26 7.10
N THR A 360 -10.08 18.26 5.82
CA THR A 360 -9.24 18.72 4.71
C THR A 360 -8.85 20.19 4.85
N ARG A 361 -9.80 21.07 5.20
CA ARG A 361 -9.48 22.50 5.44
C ARG A 361 -8.52 22.69 6.61
N ALA A 362 -8.75 21.96 7.70
CA ALA A 362 -7.87 21.98 8.86
C ALA A 362 -6.46 21.48 8.51
N TRP A 363 -6.34 20.40 7.72
CA TRP A 363 -5.06 19.89 7.26
C TRP A 363 -4.28 20.90 6.42
N THR A 364 -4.95 21.55 5.46
CA THR A 364 -4.34 22.62 4.66
C THR A 364 -3.82 23.76 5.54
N LYS A 365 -4.57 24.16 6.57
CA LYS A 365 -4.15 25.17 7.55
C LYS A 365 -2.92 24.72 8.34
N VAL A 366 -2.89 23.46 8.79
CA VAL A 366 -1.73 22.89 9.50
C VAL A 366 -0.50 22.90 8.60
N LYS A 367 -0.59 22.40 7.37
CA LYS A 367 0.55 22.35 6.44
C LYS A 367 1.08 23.74 6.09
N SER A 368 0.21 24.74 5.92
CA SER A 368 0.62 26.09 5.52
C SER A 368 1.22 26.93 6.64
N GLY A 369 0.90 26.65 7.91
CA GLY A 369 1.30 27.45 9.08
C GLY A 369 2.78 27.35 9.47
N LYS A 370 3.69 27.74 8.58
CA LYS A 370 5.14 27.85 8.84
C LYS A 370 5.46 28.74 10.03
#